data_AF-A0A060YYL3-F1
#
_entry.id   AF-A0A060YYL3-F1
#
_cell.length_a   1.000
_cell.length_b   1.000
_cell.length_c   1.000
_cell.angle_alpha   90.00
_cell.angle_beta   90.00
_cell.angle_gamma   90.00
#
_symmetry.space_group_name_H-M   'P 1'
#
loop_
_entity.id
_entity.type
_entity.pdbx_description
1 polymer ?
#
loop_
_entity_poly.entity_id
_entity_poly.type
_entity_poly.pdbx_seq_one_letter_code
_entity_poly.pdbx_strand_id
1 'polypeptide(L)'
;MYSRSPWGDLSFLSLVSFLLLLPAPSCHGGKVLVFPVDGSHWVNMKVLIEELHARGHTITVVRPSTSWYITEESPLYTSITIKEKESLYSFFEAFLQKHFKVQYMSS
;
A
#
# COMPACT_ATOMS: atom_id res chain seq x y z
N MET A 1 -55.46 -15.34 5.31
CA MET A 1 -54.20 -15.79 4.69
C MET A 1 -53.76 -14.73 3.70
N TYR A 2 -52.73 -13.94 4.03
CA TYR A 2 -52.20 -12.93 3.12
C TYR A 2 -51.34 -13.64 2.06
N SER A 3 -51.81 -13.66 0.81
CA SER A 3 -51.04 -14.17 -0.32
C SER A 3 -49.92 -13.16 -0.64
N ARG A 4 -48.66 -13.54 -0.44
CA ARG A 4 -47.51 -12.73 -0.88
C ARG A 4 -47.41 -12.82 -2.40
N SER A 5 -47.39 -11.68 -3.08
CA SER A 5 -47.23 -11.63 -4.53
C SER A 5 -45.83 -12.14 -4.94
N PRO A 6 -45.70 -13.17 -5.79
CA PRO A 6 -44.41 -13.75 -6.19
C PRO A 6 -43.45 -12.75 -6.84
N TRP A 7 -44.03 -11.72 -7.47
CA TRP A 7 -43.31 -10.65 -8.16
C TRP A 7 -42.54 -9.72 -7.20
N GLY A 8 -43.04 -9.57 -5.97
CA GLY A 8 -42.35 -8.79 -4.93
C GLY A 8 -41.02 -9.44 -4.52
N ASP A 9 -41.03 -10.75 -4.32
CA ASP A 9 -39.85 -11.51 -3.90
C ASP A 9 -38.77 -11.54 -4.99
N LEU A 10 -39.15 -11.70 -6.25
CA LEU A 10 -38.23 -11.63 -7.40
C LEU A 10 -37.61 -10.24 -7.56
N SER A 11 -38.41 -9.18 -7.42
CA SER A 11 -37.91 -7.81 -7.50
C SER A 11 -36.94 -7.49 -6.37
N PHE A 12 -37.21 -8.00 -5.17
CA PHE A 12 -36.34 -7.86 -4.01
C PHE A 12 -35.01 -8.59 -4.19
N LEU A 13 -35.03 -9.84 -4.67
CA LEU A 13 -33.83 -10.61 -4.97
C LEU A 13 -32.98 -9.94 -6.06
N SER A 14 -33.63 -9.42 -7.10
CA SER A 14 -32.95 -8.65 -8.16
C SER A 14 -32.28 -7.40 -7.61
N LEU A 15 -32.95 -6.68 -6.69
CA LEU A 15 -32.44 -5.44 -6.11
C LEU A 15 -31.28 -5.72 -5.16
N VAL A 16 -31.35 -6.79 -4.36
CA VAL A 16 -30.25 -7.25 -3.50
C VAL A 16 -29.05 -7.70 -4.35
N SER A 17 -29.27 -8.48 -5.40
CA SER A 17 -28.19 -8.89 -6.31
C SER A 17 -27.53 -7.68 -6.97
N PHE A 18 -28.32 -6.71 -7.42
CA PHE A 18 -27.82 -5.46 -7.98
C PHE A 18 -27.02 -4.65 -6.96
N LEU A 19 -27.49 -4.57 -5.70
CA LEU A 19 -26.78 -3.87 -4.63
C LEU A 19 -25.44 -4.54 -4.28
N LEU A 20 -25.38 -5.87 -4.31
CA LEU A 20 -24.15 -6.64 -4.06
C LEU A 20 -23.13 -6.54 -5.21
N LEU A 21 -23.60 -6.20 -6.42
CA LEU A 21 -22.77 -5.95 -7.60
C LEU A 21 -22.21 -4.51 -7.62
N LEU A 22 -22.71 -3.61 -6.77
CA LEU A 22 -22.15 -2.26 -6.68
C LEU A 22 -20.72 -2.36 -6.11
N PRO A 23 -19.71 -1.81 -6.81
CA PRO A 23 -18.37 -1.73 -6.25
C PRO A 23 -18.42 -0.95 -4.95
N ALA A 24 -17.82 -1.51 -3.89
CA ALA A 24 -17.71 -0.83 -2.62
C ALA A 24 -17.08 0.56 -2.82
N PRO A 25 -17.52 1.60 -2.10
CA PRO A 25 -16.90 2.92 -2.19
C PRO A 25 -15.41 2.74 -1.97
N SER A 26 -14.62 3.19 -2.95
CA SER A 26 -13.16 3.16 -2.88
C SER A 26 -12.72 4.06 -1.73
N CYS A 27 -12.55 3.45 -0.56
CA CYS A 27 -11.78 3.99 0.54
C CYS A 27 -10.40 4.35 -0.02
N HIS A 28 -10.15 5.65 -0.22
CA HIS A 28 -8.84 6.11 -0.62
C HIS A 28 -7.94 6.05 0.61
N GLY A 29 -7.04 5.07 0.61
CA GLY A 29 -5.98 4.98 1.60
C GLY A 29 -5.04 6.19 1.52
N GLY A 30 -4.27 6.40 2.58
CA GLY A 30 -3.26 7.46 2.61
C GLY A 30 -2.14 7.24 1.58
N LYS A 31 -1.29 8.26 1.43
CA LYS A 31 -0.04 8.16 0.65
C LYS A 31 1.08 7.66 1.56
N VAL A 32 1.74 6.58 1.17
CA VAL A 32 2.80 5.94 1.95
C VAL A 32 4.10 6.00 1.18
N LEU A 33 5.14 6.54 1.83
CA LEU A 33 6.50 6.56 1.31
C LEU A 33 7.32 5.47 2.02
N VAL A 34 7.98 4.61 1.25
CA VAL A 34 8.75 3.47 1.76
C VAL A 34 10.23 3.62 1.39
N PHE A 35 11.11 3.43 2.37
CA PHE A 35 12.57 3.41 2.21
C PHE A 35 13.12 2.01 2.52
N PRO A 36 13.12 1.08 1.55
CA PRO A 36 13.63 -0.26 1.75
C PRO A 36 15.14 -0.40 1.47
N VAL A 37 15.75 -1.41 2.11
CA VAL A 37 17.04 -2.00 1.73
C VAL A 37 16.82 -3.27 0.90
N ASP A 38 17.73 -3.56 -0.03
CA ASP A 38 17.72 -4.80 -0.82
C ASP A 38 17.79 -6.07 0.05
N GLY A 39 17.39 -7.21 -0.50
CA GLY A 39 17.48 -8.52 0.16
C GLY A 39 16.29 -8.84 1.05
N SER A 40 16.54 -9.45 2.22
CA SER A 40 15.48 -9.91 3.13
C SER A 40 14.58 -8.79 3.65
N HIS A 41 15.13 -7.57 3.81
CA HIS A 41 14.36 -6.39 4.19
C HIS A 41 13.28 -6.06 3.16
N TRP A 42 13.62 -6.07 1.87
CA TRP A 42 12.65 -5.90 0.79
C TRP A 42 11.60 -7.02 0.75
N VAL A 43 12.02 -8.28 0.90
CA VAL A 43 11.08 -9.42 0.89
C VAL A 43 10.00 -9.24 1.96
N ASN A 44 10.37 -8.80 3.16
CA ASN A 44 9.41 -8.53 4.22
C ASN A 44 8.54 -7.29 3.92
N MET A 45 9.13 -6.23 3.38
CA MET A 45 8.37 -5.02 3.02
C MET A 45 7.38 -5.25 1.89
N LYS A 46 7.68 -6.14 0.94
CA LYS A 46 6.79 -6.44 -0.17
C LYS A 46 5.43 -6.95 0.31
N VAL A 47 5.40 -7.77 1.36
CA VAL A 47 4.15 -8.26 1.97
C VAL A 47 3.31 -7.10 2.52
N LEU A 48 3.95 -6.11 3.17
CA LEU A 48 3.24 -4.92 3.66
C LEU A 48 2.73 -4.04 2.52
N ILE A 49 3.50 -3.91 1.44
CA ILE A 49 3.12 -3.14 0.26
C ILE A 49 1.91 -3.77 -0.43
N GLU A 50 1.88 -5.09 -0.58
CA GLU A 50 0.74 -5.81 -1.17
C GLU A 50 -0.55 -5.56 -0.38
N GLU A 51 -0.49 -5.65 0.95
CA GLU A 51 -1.66 -5.40 1.81
C GLU A 51 -2.09 -3.93 1.81
N LEU A 52 -1.15 -2.98 1.88
CA LEU A 52 -1.46 -1.55 1.82
C LEU A 52 -2.11 -1.17 0.49
N HIS A 53 -1.62 -1.72 -0.62
CA HIS A 53 -2.17 -1.53 -1.96
C HIS A 53 -3.59 -2.10 -2.05
N ALA A 54 -3.81 -3.32 -1.56
CA ALA A 54 -5.13 -3.95 -1.51
C ALA A 54 -6.15 -3.11 -0.70
N ARG A 55 -5.67 -2.39 0.31
CA ARG A 55 -6.47 -1.44 1.13
C ARG A 55 -6.63 -0.06 0.50
N GLY A 56 -6.20 0.15 -0.74
CA GLY A 56 -6.37 1.40 -1.47
C GLY A 56 -5.34 2.50 -1.16
N HIS A 57 -4.20 2.17 -0.53
CA HIS A 57 -3.12 3.15 -0.34
C HIS A 57 -2.34 3.38 -1.63
N THR A 58 -1.91 4.62 -1.85
CA THR A 58 -0.93 4.94 -2.90
C THR A 58 0.47 4.84 -2.30
N ILE A 59 1.29 3.98 -2.88
CA ILE A 59 2.62 3.66 -2.34
C ILE A 59 3.69 4.21 -3.28
N THR A 60 4.69 4.87 -2.70
CA THR A 60 5.90 5.30 -3.39
C THR A 60 7.12 4.68 -2.73
N VAL A 61 7.94 3.98 -3.50
CA VAL A 61 9.15 3.29 -3.01
C VAL A 61 10.38 4.02 -3.51
N VAL A 62 11.28 4.38 -2.60
CA VAL A 62 12.59 4.95 -2.97
C VAL A 62 13.56 3.80 -3.22
N ARG A 63 14.19 3.76 -4.40
CA ARG A 63 15.15 2.71 -4.75
C ARG A 63 16.46 3.28 -5.31
N PRO A 64 17.60 2.61 -5.09
CA PRO A 64 18.78 2.80 -5.93
C PRO A 64 18.52 2.28 -7.34
N SER A 65 19.08 2.93 -8.36
CA SER A 65 19.08 2.43 -9.75
C SER A 65 19.73 1.05 -9.87
N THR A 66 20.67 0.75 -8.97
CA THR A 66 21.40 -0.52 -8.86
C THR A 66 20.71 -1.58 -7.99
N SER A 67 19.46 -1.35 -7.54
CA SER A 67 18.70 -2.38 -6.83
C SER A 67 18.38 -3.56 -7.76
N TRP A 68 18.59 -4.77 -7.25
CA TRP A 68 18.29 -6.01 -7.98
C TRP A 68 16.87 -6.51 -7.73
N TYR A 69 16.31 -6.26 -6.55
CA TYR A 69 15.03 -6.84 -6.13
C TYR A 69 13.86 -5.86 -6.21
N ILE A 70 14.13 -4.55 -6.20
CA ILE A 70 13.12 -3.50 -6.25
C ILE A 70 13.08 -2.96 -7.68
N THR A 71 12.00 -3.29 -8.37
CA THR A 71 11.79 -2.89 -9.77
C THR A 71 11.38 -1.42 -9.84
N GLU A 72 11.72 -0.77 -10.96
CA GLU A 72 11.30 0.60 -11.23
C GLU A 72 9.80 0.68 -11.53
N GLU A 73 9.32 -0.27 -12.32
CA GLU A 73 7.91 -0.41 -12.68
C GLU A 73 7.25 -1.48 -11.83
N SER A 74 6.04 -1.18 -11.33
CA SER A 74 5.26 -2.08 -10.51
C SER A 74 3.78 -1.70 -10.55
N PRO A 75 2.85 -2.67 -10.59
CA PRO A 75 1.43 -2.37 -10.42
C PRO A 75 1.08 -1.99 -8.97
N LEU A 76 1.95 -2.30 -8.00
CA LEU A 76 1.67 -2.13 -6.58
C LEU A 76 2.12 -0.78 -6.01
N TYR A 77 3.10 -0.14 -6.65
CA TYR A 77 3.72 1.09 -6.17
C TYR A 77 4.34 1.88 -7.33
N THR A 78 4.55 3.18 -7.10
CA THR A 78 5.40 4.04 -7.93
C THR A 78 6.81 4.09 -7.36
N SER A 79 7.83 4.30 -8.18
CA SER A 79 9.21 4.34 -7.69
C SER A 79 9.87 5.70 -7.88
N ILE A 80 10.80 6.02 -6.97
CA ILE A 80 11.76 7.12 -7.11
C ILE A 80 13.14 6.49 -7.24
N THR A 81 13.73 6.60 -8.42
CA THR A 81 15.05 6.03 -8.73
C THR A 81 16.18 7.01 -8.39
N ILE A 82 17.08 6.63 -7.49
CA ILE A 82 18.29 7.38 -7.12
C ILE A 82 19.52 6.73 -7.77
N LYS A 83 20.35 7.51 -8.47
CA LYS A 83 21.50 6.99 -9.23
C LYS A 83 22.63 6.43 -8.35
N GLU A 84 22.72 6.86 -7.10
CA GLU A 84 23.81 6.55 -6.19
C GLU A 84 23.27 5.85 -4.94
N LYS A 85 23.67 4.59 -4.74
CA LYS A 85 23.16 3.72 -3.68
C LYS A 85 23.68 4.12 -2.30
N GLU A 86 24.95 4.52 -2.23
CA GLU A 86 25.62 4.90 -0.97
C GLU A 86 25.03 6.18 -0.39
N SER A 87 24.68 7.17 -1.23
CA SER A 87 24.05 8.41 -0.77
C SER A 87 22.64 8.18 -0.22
N LEU A 88 21.86 7.26 -0.82
CA LEU A 88 20.53 6.89 -0.32
C LEU A 88 20.62 6.25 1.07
N TYR A 89 21.45 5.23 1.25
CA TYR A 89 21.55 4.56 2.55
C TYR A 89 22.17 5.45 3.62
N SER A 90 23.25 6.17 3.31
CA SER A 90 23.85 7.09 4.28
C SER A 90 22.89 8.21 4.70
N PHE A 91 22.08 8.73 3.76
CA PHE A 91 21.01 9.68 4.09
C PHE A 91 19.97 9.07 5.03
N PHE A 92 19.51 7.86 4.74
CA PHE A 92 18.52 7.17 5.57
C PHE A 92 19.07 6.87 6.98
N GLU A 93 20.31 6.38 7.07
CA GLU A 93 20.99 6.14 8.34
C GLU A 93 21.17 7.43 9.14
N ALA A 94 21.57 8.53 8.49
CA ALA A 94 21.69 9.84 9.13
C ALA A 94 20.32 10.35 9.64
N PHE A 95 19.26 10.16 8.84
CA PHE A 95 17.90 10.49 9.24
C PHE A 95 17.45 9.67 10.46
N LEU A 96 17.63 8.34 10.43
CA LEU A 96 17.30 7.46 11.54
C LEU A 96 18.07 7.81 12.81
N GLN A 97 19.38 8.01 12.72
CA GLN A 97 20.20 8.43 13.85
C GLN A 97 19.70 9.73 14.47
N LYS A 98 19.37 10.73 13.64
CA LYS A 98 18.86 12.00 14.12
C LYS A 98 17.54 11.83 14.87
N HIS A 99 16.61 11.05 14.33
CA HIS A 99 15.30 10.85 14.95
C HIS A 99 15.34 9.99 16.21
N PHE A 100 16.11 8.89 16.22
CA PHE A 100 16.26 8.06 17.42
C PHE A 100 17.00 8.78 18.54
N LYS A 101 18.00 9.59 18.23
CA LYS A 101 18.72 10.39 19.23
C LYS A 101 17.82 11.42 19.91
N VAL A 102 16.92 12.07 19.17
CA VAL A 102 15.95 13.01 19.74
C VAL A 102 14.99 12.32 20.70
N GLN A 103 14.54 11.10 20.40
CA GLN A 103 13.66 10.34 21.29
C GLN A 103 14.39 9.87 22.56
N TYR A 104 15.62 9.38 22.43
CA TYR A 104 16.45 8.98 23.56
C TYR A 104 16.79 10.16 24.50
N MET A 105 17.00 11.35 23.95
CA MET A 105 17.27 12.56 24.75
C MET A 105 16.01 13.21 25.37
N SER A 106 14.82 12.70 25.04
CA SER A 106 13.52 13.18 25.52
C SER A 106 12.89 12.24 26.57
N SER A 107 13.56 11.14 26.92
CA SER A 107 13.10 10.10 27.85
C SER A 107 14.03 10.03 29.07
#